data_AF-A0A930RT19-F1
#
_entry.id   AF-A0A930RT19-F1
#
_cell.length_a   1.000
_cell.length_b   1.000
_cell.length_c   1.000
_cell.angle_alpha   90.00
_cell.angle_beta   90.00
_cell.angle_gamma   90.00
#
_symmetry.space_group_name_H-M   'P 1'
#
loop_
_entity.id
_entity.type
_entity.pdbx_description
1 polymer ?
#
loop_
_entity_poly.entity_id
_entity_poly.type
_entity_poly.pdbx_seq_one_letter_code
_entity_poly.pdbx_strand_id
1 'polypeptide(L)' 'MSHKIAVVGDKDSILPFKILGFNVFPCHEAQTARKMIDELAEDEVGIIYVTEAIA' A
#
# COMPACT_ATOMS: atom_id res chain seq x y z
N MET A 1 -3.42 -17.64 -10.70
CA MET A 1 -3.92 -16.25 -10.66
C MET A 1 -2.85 -15.39 -10.01
N SER A 2 -2.31 -14.41 -10.74
CA SER A 2 -1.32 -13.48 -10.19
C SER A 2 -2.08 -12.30 -9.59
N HIS A 3 -2.06 -12.14 -8.27
CA HIS A 3 -2.64 -10.96 -7.63
C HIS A 3 -1.55 -9.89 -7.44
N LYS A 4 -1.93 -8.62 -7.57
CA LYS A 4 -1.02 -7.48 -7.34
C LYS A 4 -0.70 -7.35 -5.86
N ILE A 5 0.48 -6.81 -5.56
CA ILE A 5 0.91 -6.46 -4.20
C ILE A 5 0.98 -4.94 -4.11
N ALA A 6 0.38 -4.39 -3.06
CA ALA A 6 0.44 -2.97 -2.73
C ALA A 6 1.14 -2.74 -1.38
N VAL A 7 1.78 -1.58 -1.23
CA VAL A 7 2.39 -1.12 0.01
C VAL A 7 1.93 0.31 0.29
N VAL A 8 1.33 0.55 1.46
CA VAL A 8 0.85 1.85 1.92
C VAL A 8 1.66 2.27 3.15
N GLY A 9 2.28 3.43 3.13
CA GLY A 9 3.21 3.78 4.21
C GLY A 9 3.96 5.08 4.05
N ASP A 10 4.80 5.38 5.03
CA ASP A 10 5.76 6.48 4.93
C ASP A 10 6.65 6.28 3.69
N LYS A 11 6.82 7.35 2.91
CA LYS A 11 7.54 7.34 1.63
C LYS A 11 8.93 6.73 1.75
N ASP A 12 9.71 7.10 2.76
CA ASP A 12 11.09 6.66 2.89
C ASP A 12 11.18 5.19 3.30
N SER A 13 10.14 4.69 3.98
CA SER A 13 10.03 3.29 4.39
C SER A 13 9.59 2.36 3.24
N ILE A 14 8.80 2.87 2.28
CA ILE A 14 8.16 2.01 1.26
C ILE A 14 8.76 2.13 -0.15
N LEU A 15 9.56 3.15 -0.44
CA LEU A 15 10.15 3.33 -1.78
C LEU A 15 10.96 2.13 -2.30
N PRO A 16 11.75 1.39 -1.49
CA PRO A 16 12.49 0.23 -1.96
C PRO A 16 11.62 -0.87 -2.59
N PHE A 17 10.35 -0.99 -2.22
CA PHE A 17 9.43 -1.99 -2.77
C PHE A 17 9.08 -1.76 -4.25
N LYS A 18 9.25 -0.54 -4.78
CA LYS A 18 9.10 -0.28 -6.23
C LYS A 18 10.07 -1.11 -7.07
N ILE A 19 11.29 -1.35 -6.57
CA ILE A 19 12.32 -2.12 -7.31
C ILE A 19 11.87 -3.58 -7.48
N LEU A 20 11.04 -4.08 -6.55
CA LEU A 20 10.46 -5.43 -6.60
C LEU A 20 9.18 -5.50 -7.45
N GLY A 21 8.78 -4.38 -8.08
CA GLY A 21 7.57 -4.32 -8.91
C GLY A 21 6.28 -4.18 -8.10
N PHE A 22 6.35 -3.81 -6.82
CA PHE A 22 5.16 -3.59 -6.01
C PHE A 22 4.59 -2.19 -6.27
N ASN A 23 3.27 -2.06 -6.15
CA ASN A 23 2.62 -0.77 -6.20
C ASN A 23 2.77 -0.09 -4.85
N VAL A 24 3.45 1.06 -4.79
CA VAL A 24 3.67 1.78 -3.53
C VAL A 24 2.85 3.06 -3.50
N PHE A 25 2.25 3.32 -2.36
CA PHE A 25 1.37 4.45 -2.13
C PHE A 25 1.78 5.18 -0.85
N PRO A 26 2.52 6.30 -0.98
CA PRO A 26 2.92 7.09 0.17
C PRO A 26 1.69 7.64 0.90
N CYS A 27 1.63 7.43 2.22
CA CYS A 27 0.56 7.91 3.07
C CYS A 27 1.13 8.23 4.45
N HIS A 28 0.61 9.27 5.11
CA HIS A 28 1.02 9.66 6.48
C HIS A 28 -0.17 9.79 7.43
N GLU A 29 -1.40 9.58 6.95
CA GLU A 29 -2.63 9.77 7.72
C GLU A 29 -3.52 8.54 7.63
N ALA A 30 -3.96 8.02 8.78
CA ALA A 30 -4.81 6.82 8.86
C ALA A 30 -6.11 6.94 8.05
N GLN A 31 -6.72 8.14 8.01
CA GLN A 31 -7.97 8.34 7.27
C GLN A 31 -7.78 8.23 5.76
N THR A 32 -6.64 8.73 5.26
CA THR A 32 -6.28 8.62 3.84
C THR A 32 -5.90 7.18 3.50
N ALA A 33 -5.17 6.50 4.39
CA ALA A 33 -4.83 5.09 4.23
C ALA A 33 -6.06 4.19 4.18
N ARG A 34 -7.09 4.44 5.01
CA ARG A 34 -8.36 3.69 4.96
C ARG A 34 -8.99 3.74 3.56
N LYS A 35 -9.19 4.95 3.02
CA LYS A 35 -9.79 5.12 1.68
C LYS A 35 -8.99 4.42 0.60
N MET A 36 -7.67 4.52 0.68
CA MET A 36 -6.77 3.87 -0.27
C MET A 36 -6.82 2.35 -0.17
N ILE A 37 -6.93 1.78 1.04
CA ILE A 37 -7.10 0.34 1.22
C ILE A 37 -8.42 -0.13 0.60
N ASP A 38 -9.50 0.64 0.79
CA ASP A 38 -10.80 0.34 0.21
C ASP A 38 -10.73 0.34 -1.33
N GLU A 39 -10.10 1.36 -1.94
CA GLU A 39 -9.84 1.44 -3.39
C GLU A 39 -8.98 0.27 -3.90
N LEU A 40 -7.93 -0.10 -3.17
CA LEU A 40 -7.06 -1.23 -3.54
C LEU A 40 -7.78 -2.58 -3.46
N ALA A 41 -8.71 -2.73 -2.52
CA ALA A 41 -9.54 -3.92 -2.42
C ALA A 41 -10.51 -4.03 -3.61
N GLU A 42 -11.08 -2.91 -4.06
CA GLU A 42 -11.91 -2.85 -5.29
C GLU A 42 -11.09 -3.18 -6.55
N ASP A 43 -9.81 -2.80 -6.57
CA ASP A 43 -8.85 -3.09 -7.66
C ASP A 43 -8.30 -4.54 -7.66
N GLU A 44 -8.89 -5.44 -6.88
CA GLU A 44 -8.52 -6.86 -6.75
C GLU A 44 -7.04 -7.07 -6.33
N VAL A 45 -6.50 -6.17 -5.51
CA VAL A 45 -5.17 -6.35 -4.90
C VAL A 45 -5.22 -7.49 -3.88
N GLY A 46 -4.30 -8.45 -4.02
CA GLY A 46 -4.32 -9.65 -3.17
C GLY A 46 -3.66 -9.46 -1.80
N ILE A 47 -2.63 -8.61 -1.73
CA ILE A 47 -1.90 -8.31 -0.49
C ILE A 47 -1.63 -6.82 -0.41
N ILE A 48 -2.01 -6.22 0.72
CA ILE A 48 -1.74 -4.81 1.03
C ILE A 48 -0.87 -4.79 2.30
N TYR A 49 0.38 -4.38 2.18
CA TYR A 49 1.25 -4.09 3.33
C TYR A 49 1.01 -2.67 3.81
N VAL A 50 0.93 -2.48 5.13
CA VAL A 50 0.75 -1.17 5.75
C VAL A 50 1.81 -0.99 6.83
N THR A 51 2.45 0.19 6.87
CA THR A 51 3.39 0.52 7.95
C THR A 51 2.65 0.70 9.27
N GLU A 52 3.18 0.18 10.38
CA GLU A 52 2.57 0.25 11.71
C GLU A 52 2.24 1.67 12.18
N ALA A 53 3.01 2.69 11.75
CA ALA A 53 2.74 4.08 12.10
C ALA A 53 1.37 4.61 11.60
N ILE A 54 0.75 3.92 10.65
CA ILE A 54 -0.53 4.29 10.03
C ILE A 54 -1.68 3.37 10.47
N ALA A 55 -1.35 2.13 10.87
CA ALA A 55 -2.31 1.07 11.19
C ALA A 55 -2.86 1.19 12.62
#